data_AF-A0A6J5GRW4-F1
#
_entry.id   AF-A0A6J5GRW4-F1
#
_cell.length_a   1.000
_cell.length_b   1.000
_cell.length_c   1.000
_cell.angle_alpha   90.00
_cell.angle_beta   90.00
_cell.angle_gamma   90.00
#
_symmetry.space_group_name_H-M   'P 1'
#
loop_
_entity.id
_entity.type
_entity.pdbx_description
1 polymer ?
#
loop_
_entity_poly.entity_id
_entity_poly.type
_entity_poly.pdbx_seq_one_letter_code
_entity_poly.pdbx_strand_id
1 'polypeptide(L)'
;MDGFWSGFWGPFFTFTGSVIVAVIANFIAKDFERFRDGSALASAIAGELGSYAIAIEELTRNVTWLAEQAEAGKAIRVADIELPRDSIYESAVPKLGLLGVELPEKVALTYGRIRAFRTLYMVIAGDKVKTDVAGLGRLYRQLLVKLTEAETEGRQTVTLLHARANETFCHSLRGSWKRWRETRCRT
;
A
#
# COMPACT_ATOMS: atom_id res chain seq x y z
N MET A 1 -28.71 34.40 -46.53
CA MET A 1 -29.36 34.25 -45.20
C MET A 1 -28.22 34.31 -44.18
N ASP A 2 -27.60 35.48 -44.02
CA ASP A 2 -26.20 35.55 -43.54
C ASP A 2 -26.05 36.37 -42.25
N GLY A 3 -27.16 36.59 -41.53
CA GLY A 3 -27.21 37.48 -40.37
C GLY A 3 -27.28 36.81 -39.00
N PHE A 4 -27.37 35.47 -38.91
CA PHE A 4 -27.53 34.80 -37.61
C PHE A 4 -26.21 34.62 -36.84
N TRP A 5 -25.07 34.57 -37.54
CA TRP A 5 -23.79 34.16 -36.94
C TRP A 5 -22.79 35.31 -36.66
N SER A 6 -22.98 36.51 -37.21
CA SER A 6 -21.89 37.50 -37.35
C SER A 6 -21.87 38.67 -36.34
N GLY A 7 -22.93 38.91 -35.56
CA GLY A 7 -22.98 40.07 -34.65
C GLY A 7 -22.66 39.77 -33.18
N PHE A 8 -23.37 38.82 -32.58
CA PHE A 8 -23.34 38.54 -31.13
C PHE A 8 -22.99 37.08 -30.82
N TRP A 9 -23.44 36.15 -31.66
CA TRP A 9 -23.30 34.71 -31.43
C TRP A 9 -21.87 34.19 -31.63
N GLY A 10 -21.11 34.72 -32.59
CA GLY A 10 -19.71 34.32 -32.81
C GLY A 10 -18.80 34.55 -31.58
N PRO A 11 -18.72 35.78 -31.03
CA PRO A 11 -17.99 36.05 -29.79
C PRO A 11 -18.52 35.28 -28.57
N PHE A 12 -19.84 35.07 -28.49
CA PHE A 12 -20.45 34.30 -27.40
C PHE A 12 -20.07 32.81 -27.44
N PHE A 13 -20.11 32.16 -28.61
CA PHE A 13 -19.73 30.75 -28.76
C PHE A 13 -18.22 30.52 -28.59
N THR A 14 -17.39 31.48 -28.99
CA THR A 14 -15.94 31.41 -28.75
C THR A 14 -15.59 31.63 -27.28
N PHE A 15 -16.23 32.59 -26.60
CA PHE A 15 -16.08 32.79 -25.15
C PHE A 15 -16.58 31.57 -24.36
N THR A 16 -17.82 31.13 -24.59
CA THR A 16 -18.37 29.95 -23.88
C THR A 16 -17.61 28.67 -24.21
N GLY A 17 -17.21 28.47 -25.47
CA GLY A 17 -16.37 27.34 -25.88
C GLY A 17 -15.00 27.34 -25.21
N SER A 18 -14.31 28.49 -25.16
CA SER A 18 -13.00 28.60 -24.50
C SER A 18 -13.08 28.39 -22.99
N VAL A 19 -14.12 28.89 -22.32
CA VAL A 19 -14.35 28.65 -20.89
C VAL A 19 -14.61 27.16 -20.62
N ILE A 20 -15.46 26.50 -21.42
CA ILE A 20 -15.75 25.06 -21.26
C ILE A 20 -14.47 24.24 -21.45
N VAL A 21 -13.68 24.54 -22.49
CA VAL A 21 -12.40 23.85 -22.75
C VAL A 21 -11.41 24.08 -21.60
N ALA A 22 -11.30 25.31 -21.09
CA ALA A 22 -10.42 25.62 -19.97
C ALA A 22 -10.81 24.88 -18.68
N VAL A 23 -12.11 24.78 -18.39
CA VAL A 23 -12.63 24.02 -17.24
C VAL A 23 -12.30 22.53 -17.39
N ILE A 24 -12.59 21.94 -18.55
CA ILE A 24 -12.28 20.53 -18.84
C ILE A 24 -10.78 20.26 -18.74
N ALA A 25 -9.95 21.12 -19.31
CA ALA A 25 -8.50 20.99 -19.26
C ALA A 25 -7.96 21.04 -17.82
N ASN A 26 -8.51 21.92 -16.97
CA ASN A 26 -8.14 22.01 -15.56
C ASN A 26 -8.49 20.73 -14.80
N PHE A 27 -9.71 20.21 -14.99
CA PHE A 27 -10.11 18.93 -14.37
C PHE A 27 -9.22 17.77 -14.83
N ILE A 28 -8.96 17.64 -16.13
CA ILE A 28 -8.08 16.59 -16.67
C ILE A 28 -6.66 16.72 -16.12
N ALA A 29 -6.11 17.93 -16.05
CA ALA A 29 -4.77 18.17 -15.51
C ALA A 29 -4.68 17.78 -14.04
N LYS A 30 -5.67 18.18 -13.23
CA LYS A 30 -5.74 17.86 -11.80
C LYS A 30 -5.93 16.37 -11.56
N ASP A 31 -6.75 15.70 -12.37
CA ASP A 31 -6.94 14.25 -12.27
C ASP A 31 -5.69 13.49 -12.73
N PHE A 32 -4.97 13.98 -13.74
CA PHE A 32 -3.68 13.43 -14.17
C PHE A 32 -2.60 13.58 -13.10
N GLU A 33 -2.49 14.76 -12.46
CA GLU A 33 -1.57 14.97 -11.34
C GLU A 33 -1.87 14.01 -10.19
N ARG A 34 -3.14 13.90 -9.77
CA ARG A 34 -3.58 12.96 -8.74
C ARG A 34 -3.29 11.51 -9.11
N PHE A 35 -3.49 11.15 -10.38
CA PHE A 35 -3.19 9.82 -10.89
C PHE A 35 -1.69 9.51 -10.78
N ARG A 36 -0.83 10.44 -11.22
CA ARG A 36 0.63 10.32 -11.16
C ARG A 36 1.13 10.26 -9.71
N ASP A 37 0.59 11.10 -8.83
CA ASP A 37 0.91 11.08 -7.41
C ASP A 37 0.52 9.74 -6.77
N GLY A 38 -0.64 9.17 -7.14
CA GLY A 38 -1.05 7.83 -6.72
C GLY A 38 -0.13 6.73 -7.24
N SER A 39 0.34 6.81 -8.48
CA SER A 39 1.30 5.85 -9.03
C SER A 39 2.68 5.95 -8.36
N ALA A 40 3.17 7.16 -8.10
CA ALA A 40 4.42 7.38 -7.37
C ALA A 40 4.33 6.85 -5.94
N LEU A 41 3.21 7.11 -5.26
CA LEU A 41 2.92 6.57 -3.94
C LEU A 41 2.91 5.04 -3.93
N ALA A 42 2.25 4.43 -4.90
CA ALA A 42 2.19 2.97 -5.03
C ALA A 42 3.59 2.36 -5.19
N SER A 43 4.42 2.97 -6.05
CA SER A 43 5.80 2.54 -6.26
C SER A 43 6.66 2.69 -5.00
N ALA A 44 6.51 3.78 -4.25
CA ALA A 44 7.29 4.01 -3.03
C ALA A 44 6.95 2.97 -1.94
N ILE A 45 5.66 2.71 -1.71
CA ILE A 45 5.21 1.69 -0.74
C ILE A 45 5.64 0.29 -1.19
N ALA A 46 5.56 -0.01 -2.48
CA ALA A 46 6.05 -1.28 -3.03
C ALA A 46 7.55 -1.47 -2.79
N GLY A 47 8.34 -0.40 -2.90
CA GLY A 47 9.77 -0.42 -2.59
C GLY A 47 10.06 -0.72 -1.12
N GLU A 48 9.37 -0.05 -0.19
CA GLU A 48 9.53 -0.31 1.26
C GLU A 48 9.13 -1.75 1.61
N LEU A 49 7.97 -2.23 1.14
CA LEU A 49 7.54 -3.61 1.35
C LEU A 49 8.47 -4.64 0.68
N GLY A 50 8.98 -4.32 -0.51
CA GLY A 50 9.94 -5.15 -1.23
C GLY A 50 11.26 -5.33 -0.45
N SER A 51 11.71 -4.29 0.27
CA SER A 51 12.89 -4.38 1.13
C SER A 51 12.73 -5.43 2.24
N TYR A 52 11.53 -5.56 2.80
CA TYR A 52 11.23 -6.61 3.78
C TYR A 52 11.18 -7.99 3.14
N ALA A 53 10.60 -8.12 1.94
CA ALA A 53 10.51 -9.38 1.23
C ALA A 53 11.89 -10.02 0.99
N ILE A 54 12.93 -9.21 0.75
CA ILE A 54 14.31 -9.68 0.59
C ILE A 54 14.84 -10.31 1.90
N ALA A 55 14.47 -9.76 3.06
CA ALA A 55 14.94 -10.22 4.37
C ALA A 55 14.14 -11.40 4.96
N ILE A 56 12.91 -11.65 4.48
CA ILE A 56 12.01 -12.66 5.07
C ILE A 56 12.59 -14.08 5.01
N GLU A 57 13.28 -14.45 3.94
CA GLU A 57 13.84 -15.81 3.81
C GLU A 57 14.93 -16.08 4.87
N GLU A 58 15.81 -15.10 5.11
CA GLU A 58 16.84 -15.18 6.14
C GLU A 58 16.22 -15.18 7.53
N LEU A 59 15.24 -14.29 7.79
CA LEU A 59 14.53 -14.24 9.06
C LEU A 59 13.81 -15.55 9.37
N THR A 60 13.15 -16.16 8.38
CA THR A 60 12.47 -17.44 8.54
C THR A 60 13.45 -18.54 8.96
N ARG A 61 14.61 -18.63 8.31
CA ARG A 61 15.67 -19.60 8.67
C ARG A 61 16.18 -19.37 10.09
N ASN A 62 16.47 -18.12 10.45
CA ASN A 62 16.98 -17.76 11.76
C ASN A 62 15.97 -18.07 12.88
N VAL A 63 14.70 -17.72 12.70
CA VAL A 63 13.65 -17.99 13.70
C VAL A 63 13.35 -19.49 13.79
N THR A 64 13.41 -20.23 12.68
CA THR A 64 13.27 -21.70 12.69
C THR A 64 14.39 -22.35 13.50
N TRP A 65 15.64 -21.96 13.25
CA TRP A 65 16.77 -22.45 14.02
C TRP A 65 16.63 -22.12 15.52
N LEU A 66 16.18 -20.92 15.87
CA LEU A 66 15.94 -20.54 17.27
C LEU A 66 14.84 -21.40 17.93
N ALA A 67 13.78 -21.72 17.20
CA ALA A 67 12.73 -22.63 17.68
C ALA A 67 13.30 -24.04 17.94
N GLU A 68 14.11 -24.57 17.02
CA GLU A 68 14.75 -25.88 17.17
C GLU A 68 15.72 -25.92 18.37
N GLN A 69 16.50 -24.85 18.59
CA GLN A 69 17.38 -24.79 19.77
C GLN A 69 16.59 -24.76 21.08
N ALA A 70 15.47 -24.02 21.12
CA ALA A 70 14.59 -24.03 22.29
C ALA A 70 13.98 -25.41 22.54
N GLU A 71 13.59 -26.13 21.49
CA GLU A 71 13.09 -27.51 21.59
C GLU A 71 14.16 -28.49 22.07
N ALA A 72 15.43 -28.26 21.70
CA ALA A 72 16.58 -28.99 22.21
C ALA A 72 16.98 -28.61 23.66
N GLY A 73 16.19 -27.77 24.34
CA GLY A 73 16.44 -27.36 25.72
C GLY A 73 17.41 -26.18 25.88
N LYS A 74 17.82 -25.53 24.79
CA LYS A 74 18.72 -24.38 24.81
C LYS A 74 17.94 -23.07 24.69
N ALA A 75 17.98 -22.25 25.75
CA ALA A 75 17.37 -20.93 25.73
C ALA A 75 18.30 -19.90 25.04
N ILE A 76 18.14 -19.73 23.73
CA ILE A 76 18.80 -18.66 22.97
C ILE A 76 17.78 -17.55 22.78
N ARG A 77 18.09 -16.34 23.24
CA ARG A 77 17.25 -15.17 23.07
C ARG A 77 17.80 -14.25 22.00
N VAL A 78 16.89 -13.66 21.25
CA VAL A 78 17.20 -12.57 20.31
C VAL A 78 17.61 -11.32 21.09
N ALA A 79 18.50 -10.54 20.50
CA ALA A 79 18.95 -9.29 21.09
C ALA A 79 17.80 -8.27 21.16
N ASP A 80 17.78 -7.49 22.24
CA ASP A 80 16.92 -6.31 22.34
C ASP A 80 17.50 -5.21 21.45
N ILE A 81 16.85 -5.00 20.31
CA ILE A 81 17.23 -4.00 19.31
C ILE A 81 16.06 -3.04 19.08
N GLU A 82 16.37 -1.78 18.78
CA GLU A 82 15.37 -0.86 18.28
C GLU A 82 14.97 -1.29 16.86
N LEU A 83 13.68 -1.59 16.68
CA LEU A 83 13.16 -2.02 15.38
C LEU A 83 12.99 -0.80 14.45
N PRO A 84 13.38 -0.92 13.17
CA PRO A 84 13.27 0.18 12.21
C PRO A 84 11.82 0.62 12.02
N ARG A 85 11.62 1.93 11.84
CA ARG A 85 10.31 2.52 11.54
C ARG A 85 9.96 2.41 10.06
N ASP A 86 8.67 2.39 9.77
CA ASP A 86 8.13 2.34 8.40
C ASP A 86 7.99 3.76 7.84
N SER A 87 9.13 4.41 7.56
CA SER A 87 9.18 5.85 7.24
C SER A 87 8.37 6.23 5.99
N ILE A 88 8.35 5.37 4.97
CA ILE A 88 7.57 5.64 3.74
C ILE A 88 6.09 5.47 4.04
N TYR A 89 5.69 4.39 4.71
CA TYR A 89 4.30 4.20 5.12
C TYR A 89 3.79 5.32 6.03
N GLU A 90 4.52 5.70 7.07
CA GLU A 90 4.12 6.74 8.02
C GLU A 90 3.90 8.09 7.33
N SER A 91 4.80 8.46 6.39
CA SER A 91 4.65 9.68 5.59
C SER A 91 3.57 9.58 4.50
N ALA A 92 3.22 8.35 4.09
CA ALA A 92 2.21 8.05 3.08
C ALA A 92 0.76 8.03 3.61
N VAL A 93 0.54 7.84 4.92
CA VAL A 93 -0.80 7.70 5.53
C VAL A 93 -1.81 8.76 5.04
N PRO A 94 -1.49 10.07 5.00
CA PRO A 94 -2.44 11.09 4.56
C PRO A 94 -2.84 10.98 3.08
N LYS A 95 -2.03 10.28 2.28
CA LYS A 95 -2.17 10.17 0.82
C LYS A 95 -2.65 8.79 0.36
N LEU A 96 -2.87 7.84 1.26
CA LEU A 96 -3.30 6.48 0.90
C LEU A 96 -4.55 6.47 -0.01
N GLY A 97 -5.47 7.42 0.16
CA GLY A 97 -6.65 7.55 -0.71
C GLY A 97 -6.35 7.73 -2.21
N LEU A 98 -5.14 8.14 -2.60
CA LEU A 98 -4.72 8.24 -4.00
C LEU A 98 -4.54 6.86 -4.68
N LEU A 99 -4.43 5.79 -3.88
CA LEU A 99 -4.31 4.42 -4.38
C LEU A 99 -5.65 3.84 -4.86
N GLY A 100 -6.77 4.50 -4.56
CA GLY A 100 -8.12 3.99 -4.80
C GLY A 100 -8.75 3.41 -3.53
N VAL A 101 -9.79 2.59 -3.67
CA VAL A 101 -10.62 2.13 -2.54
C VAL A 101 -10.06 0.87 -1.88
N GLU A 102 -9.52 -0.08 -2.66
CA GLU A 102 -9.13 -1.40 -2.16
C GLU A 102 -7.69 -1.46 -1.64
N LEU A 103 -6.77 -0.72 -2.27
CA LEU A 103 -5.35 -0.74 -1.91
C LEU A 103 -5.02 -0.19 -0.51
N PRO A 104 -5.66 0.89 -0.02
CA PRO A 104 -5.40 1.40 1.33
C PRO A 104 -5.60 0.35 2.43
N GLU A 105 -6.67 -0.45 2.31
CA GLU A 105 -6.97 -1.53 3.25
C GLU A 105 -5.86 -2.59 3.24
N LYS A 106 -5.44 -3.03 2.05
CA LYS A 106 -4.37 -4.03 1.90
C LYS A 106 -3.02 -3.55 2.41
N VAL A 107 -2.69 -2.28 2.16
CA VAL A 107 -1.47 -1.65 2.69
C VAL A 107 -1.53 -1.62 4.21
N ALA A 108 -2.63 -1.13 4.81
CA ALA A 108 -2.79 -1.07 6.25
C ALA A 108 -2.74 -2.46 6.91
N LEU A 109 -3.37 -3.46 6.29
CA LEU A 109 -3.35 -4.85 6.75
C LEU A 109 -1.92 -5.42 6.72
N THR A 110 -1.18 -5.22 5.62
CA THR A 110 0.21 -5.69 5.48
C THR A 110 1.11 -5.11 6.57
N TYR A 111 1.09 -3.79 6.76
CA TYR A 111 1.87 -3.14 7.82
C TYR A 111 1.41 -3.56 9.22
N GLY A 112 0.11 -3.84 9.40
CA GLY A 112 -0.43 -4.43 10.63
C GLY A 112 0.18 -5.81 10.94
N ARG A 113 0.35 -6.68 9.93
CA ARG A 113 1.01 -7.99 10.09
C ARG A 113 2.49 -7.86 10.42
N ILE A 114 3.20 -6.97 9.73
CA ILE A 114 4.61 -6.67 10.02
C ILE A 114 4.76 -6.15 11.46
N ARG A 115 3.87 -5.25 11.88
CA ARG A 115 3.87 -4.73 13.25
C ARG A 115 3.58 -5.82 14.29
N ALA A 116 2.67 -6.75 14.01
CA ALA A 116 2.41 -7.88 14.90
C ALA A 116 3.64 -8.77 15.10
N PHE A 117 4.40 -9.05 14.03
CA PHE A 117 5.69 -9.73 14.12
C PHE A 117 6.68 -8.94 14.99
N ARG A 118 6.84 -7.65 14.74
CA ARG A 118 7.74 -6.76 15.51
C ARG A 118 7.40 -6.71 17.00
N THR A 119 6.12 -6.58 17.33
CA THR A 119 5.65 -6.59 18.72
C THR A 119 6.00 -7.90 19.42
N LEU A 120 5.78 -9.05 18.76
CA LEU A 120 6.13 -10.35 19.34
C LEU A 120 7.65 -10.52 19.48
N TYR A 121 8.43 -10.05 18.52
CA TYR A 121 9.89 -10.02 18.61
C TYR A 121 10.36 -9.25 19.87
N MET A 122 9.81 -8.05 20.09
CA MET A 122 10.15 -7.23 21.27
C MET A 122 9.76 -7.91 22.59
N VAL A 123 8.65 -8.65 22.62
CA VAL A 123 8.25 -9.43 23.81
C VAL A 123 9.27 -10.51 24.13
N ILE A 124 9.79 -11.20 23.10
CA ILE A 124 10.83 -12.24 23.27
C ILE A 124 12.16 -11.61 23.69
N ALA A 125 12.54 -10.49 23.08
CA ALA A 125 13.81 -9.82 23.32
C ALA A 125 13.89 -9.17 24.70
N GLY A 126 12.80 -8.53 25.15
CA GLY A 126 12.80 -7.67 26.34
C GLY A 126 12.80 -8.38 27.69
N ASP A 127 12.78 -9.73 27.74
CA ASP A 127 12.77 -10.56 28.97
C ASP A 127 11.71 -10.20 30.03
N LYS A 128 10.70 -9.38 29.68
CA LYS A 128 9.68 -8.95 30.63
C LYS A 128 8.74 -10.10 31.01
N VAL A 129 8.63 -11.10 30.14
CA VAL A 129 7.84 -12.31 30.37
C VAL A 129 8.80 -13.44 30.75
N LYS A 130 8.82 -13.81 32.04
CA LYS A 130 9.54 -14.99 32.53
C LYS A 130 8.96 -16.23 31.86
N THR A 131 9.66 -16.71 30.85
CA THR A 131 9.23 -17.83 30.01
C THR A 131 10.26 -18.94 30.15
N ASP A 132 9.78 -20.15 30.42
CA ASP A 132 10.61 -21.36 30.40
C ASP A 132 11.07 -21.68 28.97
N VAL A 133 12.01 -22.61 28.82
CA VAL A 133 12.58 -22.95 27.50
C VAL A 133 11.48 -23.45 26.54
N ALA A 134 10.53 -24.24 27.05
CA ALA A 134 9.40 -24.72 26.27
C ALA A 134 8.48 -23.57 25.82
N GLY A 135 8.22 -22.58 26.68
CA GLY A 135 7.47 -21.39 26.30
C GLY A 135 8.21 -20.51 25.30
N LEU A 136 9.54 -20.40 25.39
CA LEU A 136 10.35 -19.68 24.42
C LEU A 136 10.24 -20.32 23.03
N GLY A 137 10.28 -21.65 22.95
CA GLY A 137 10.04 -22.39 21.70
C GLY A 137 8.66 -22.11 21.11
N ARG A 138 7.61 -22.06 21.96
CA ARG A 138 6.24 -21.69 21.51
C ARG A 138 6.19 -20.27 20.94
N LEU A 139 6.88 -19.31 21.56
CA LEU A 139 6.93 -17.93 21.08
C LEU A 139 7.65 -17.82 19.73
N TYR A 140 8.74 -18.56 19.52
CA TYR A 140 9.40 -18.59 18.21
C TYR A 140 8.53 -19.21 17.13
N ARG A 141 7.78 -20.28 17.42
CA ARG A 141 6.79 -20.83 16.47
C ARG A 141 5.68 -19.83 16.15
N GLN A 142 5.19 -19.09 17.13
CA GLN A 142 4.22 -18.02 16.88
C GLN A 142 4.82 -16.89 16.03
N LEU A 143 6.09 -16.56 16.24
CA LEU A 143 6.81 -15.56 15.45
C LEU A 143 6.94 -15.99 13.99
N LEU A 144 7.21 -17.28 13.72
CA LEU A 144 7.19 -17.85 12.37
C LEU A 144 5.82 -17.70 11.70
N VAL A 145 4.73 -18.02 12.42
CA VAL A 145 3.37 -17.85 11.89
C VAL A 145 3.12 -16.39 11.49
N LYS A 146 3.53 -15.42 12.33
CA LYS A 146 3.38 -13.99 12.01
C LYS A 146 4.23 -13.55 10.83
N LEU A 147 5.42 -14.12 10.68
CA LEU A 147 6.29 -13.86 9.54
C LEU A 147 5.67 -14.39 8.24
N THR A 148 5.14 -15.61 8.23
CA THR A 148 4.46 -16.19 7.05
C THR A 148 3.17 -15.45 6.69
N GLU A 149 2.37 -15.05 7.68
CA GLU A 149 1.19 -14.20 7.46
C GLU A 149 1.58 -12.87 6.79
N ALA A 150 2.65 -12.22 7.28
CA ALA A 150 3.14 -10.96 6.72
C ALA A 150 3.72 -11.13 5.30
N GLU A 151 4.43 -12.23 5.04
CA GLU A 151 4.96 -12.55 3.71
C GLU A 151 3.83 -12.74 2.69
N THR A 152 2.82 -13.54 3.05
CA THR A 152 1.71 -13.88 2.16
C THR A 152 0.93 -12.63 1.76
N GLU A 153 0.54 -11.82 2.74
CA GLU A 153 -0.18 -10.57 2.49
C GLU A 153 0.70 -9.54 1.76
N GLY A 154 1.98 -9.46 2.14
CA GLY A 154 2.95 -8.55 1.56
C GLY A 154 3.19 -8.80 0.08
N ARG A 155 3.39 -10.05 -0.34
CA ARG A 155 3.59 -10.42 -1.76
C ARG A 155 2.38 -10.02 -2.63
N GLN A 156 1.17 -10.27 -2.12
CA GLN A 156 -0.06 -9.88 -2.82
C GLN A 156 -0.17 -8.36 -2.94
N THR A 157 0.07 -7.65 -1.84
CA THR A 157 -0.01 -6.19 -1.78
C THR A 157 1.03 -5.53 -2.69
N VAL A 158 2.28 -5.99 -2.70
CA VAL A 158 3.34 -5.51 -3.59
C VAL A 158 2.96 -5.70 -5.07
N THR A 159 2.38 -6.85 -5.41
CA THR A 159 1.92 -7.13 -6.79
C THR A 159 0.85 -6.11 -7.22
N LEU A 160 -0.13 -5.85 -6.35
CA LEU A 160 -1.20 -4.89 -6.63
C LEU A 160 -0.68 -3.44 -6.69
N LEU A 161 0.29 -3.08 -5.86
CA LEU A 161 0.93 -1.77 -5.88
C LEU A 161 1.73 -1.55 -7.17
N HIS A 162 2.47 -2.55 -7.64
CA HIS A 162 3.15 -2.48 -8.94
C HIS A 162 2.13 -2.38 -10.10
N ALA A 163 1.04 -3.12 -10.04
CA ALA A 163 -0.03 -3.01 -11.04
C ALA A 163 -0.63 -1.60 -11.05
N ARG A 164 -0.88 -1.00 -9.88
CA ARG A 164 -1.38 0.39 -9.76
C ARG A 164 -0.36 1.43 -10.22
N ALA A 165 0.92 1.23 -9.94
CA ALA A 165 2.00 2.11 -10.36
C ALA A 165 2.15 2.12 -11.90
N ASN A 166 2.00 0.97 -12.53
CA ASN A 166 2.13 0.77 -13.98
C ASN A 166 0.82 1.01 -14.76
N GLU A 167 -0.28 1.37 -14.09
CA GLU A 167 -1.54 1.66 -14.76
C GLU A 167 -1.37 2.87 -15.71
N THR A 168 -2.07 2.85 -16.84
CA THR A 168 -2.12 3.99 -17.76
C THR A 168 -3.33 4.87 -17.48
N PHE A 169 -3.14 6.19 -17.54
CA PHE A 169 -4.19 7.17 -17.27
C PHE A 169 -5.44 6.96 -18.15
N CYS A 170 -5.26 6.67 -19.44
CA CYS A 170 -6.36 6.39 -20.37
C CYS A 170 -7.20 5.17 -19.95
N HIS A 171 -6.56 4.13 -19.42
CA HIS A 171 -7.25 2.93 -18.93
C HIS A 171 -8.06 3.25 -17.66
N SER A 172 -7.44 3.98 -16.72
CA SER A 172 -8.06 4.42 -15.47
C SER A 172 -9.29 5.32 -15.70
N LEU A 173 -9.18 6.26 -16.64
CA LEU A 173 -10.29 7.13 -17.07
C LEU A 173 -11.44 6.33 -17.68
N ARG A 174 -11.14 5.40 -18.60
CA ARG A 174 -12.17 4.55 -19.25
C ARG A 174 -12.90 3.68 -18.22
N GLY A 175 -12.19 3.10 -17.25
CA GLY A 175 -12.80 2.31 -16.19
C GLY A 175 -13.71 3.12 -15.27
N SER A 176 -13.31 4.34 -14.92
CA SER A 176 -14.13 5.27 -14.14
C SER A 176 -15.38 5.72 -14.91
N TRP A 177 -15.25 5.98 -16.20
CA TRP A 177 -16.37 6.32 -17.09
C TRP A 177 -17.38 5.18 -17.24
N LYS A 178 -16.90 3.93 -17.33
CA LYS A 178 -17.76 2.74 -17.40
C LYS A 178 -18.55 2.53 -16.11
N ARG A 179 -17.89 2.63 -14.94
CA ARG A 179 -18.55 2.56 -13.62
C ARG A 179 -19.60 3.66 -13.43
N TRP A 180 -19.32 4.86 -13.89
CA TRP A 180 -20.27 5.98 -13.84
C TRP A 180 -21.50 5.76 -14.73
N ARG A 181 -21.34 5.16 -15.92
CA ARG A 181 -22.48 4.77 -16.76
C ARG A 181 -23.32 3.67 -16.11
N GLU A 182 -22.68 2.66 -15.53
CA GLU A 182 -23.37 1.53 -14.90
C GLU A 182 -24.13 1.92 -13.63
N THR A 183 -23.60 2.85 -12.83
CA THR A 183 -24.27 3.36 -11.62
C THR A 183 -25.48 4.23 -11.93
N ARG A 184 -25.51 4.92 -13.08
CA ARG A 184 -26.70 5.66 -13.55
C ARG A 184 -27.81 4.79 -14.13
N CYS A 185 -27.51 3.55 -14.52
CA CYS A 185 -28.51 2.62 -15.07
C CYS A 185 -29.18 1.74 -13.99
N ARG A 186 -28.85 1.94 -12.70
CA ARG A 186 -29.42 1.21 -11.56
C ARG A 186 -30.38 2.04 -10.70
N THR A 187 -30.73 3.25 -11.13
CA THR A 187 -31.81 4.09 -10.59
C THR A 187 -32.91 4.22 -11.62
#